data_AF-A0AAU5W226-F1
#
_entry.id   AF-A0AAU5W226-F1
#
_cell.length_a   1.000
_cell.length_b   1.000
_cell.length_c   1.000
_cell.angle_alpha   90.00
_cell.angle_beta   90.00
_cell.angle_gamma   90.00
#
_symmetry.space_group_name_H-M   'P 1'
#
loop_
_entity.id
_entity.type
_entity.pdbx_description
1 polymer ?
#
loop_
_entity_poly.entity_id
_entity_poly.type
_entity_poly.pdbx_seq_one_letter_code
_entity_poly.pdbx_strand_id
1 'polypeptide(L)' 'MPKPSGFTYERQGDASVTITHHGRAAGTLRGGRAEKFLAEVESGDAQLVMARWTGAYRHGNERTAREHPRNRGRAGR' A
#
# COMPACT_ATOMS: atom_id res chain seq x y z
N MET A 1 -19.10 -2.60 9.98
CA MET A 1 -18.07 -2.97 8.98
C MET A 1 -16.88 -3.51 9.73
N PRO A 2 -16.35 -4.70 9.39
CA PRO A 2 -15.13 -5.19 10.02
C PRO A 2 -13.99 -4.22 9.71
N LYS A 3 -13.26 -3.79 10.74
CA LYS A 3 -12.04 -3.01 10.53
C LYS A 3 -10.98 -3.93 9.93
N PRO A 4 -10.19 -3.48 8.93
CA PRO A 4 -9.06 -4.26 8.47
C PRO A 4 -8.12 -4.52 9.64
N SER A 5 -7.72 -5.78 9.80
CA SER A 5 -6.84 -6.25 10.86
C SER A 5 -6.00 -7.40 10.32
N GLY A 6 -4.87 -7.68 10.97
CA GLY A 6 -3.98 -8.78 10.60
C GLY A 6 -3.02 -8.46 9.46
N PHE A 7 -2.86 -7.17 9.13
CA PHE A 7 -1.81 -6.72 8.23
C PHE A 7 -0.51 -6.47 8.99
N THR A 8 0.58 -6.91 8.41
CA THR A 8 1.95 -6.61 8.84
C THR A 8 2.76 -6.16 7.63
N TYR A 9 3.86 -5.46 7.87
CA TYR A 9 4.81 -5.13 6.82
C TYR A 9 6.22 -5.38 7.30
N GLU A 10 7.09 -5.75 6.37
CA GLU A 10 8.51 -5.92 6.59
C GLU A 10 9.27 -5.08 5.59
N ARG A 11 10.18 -4.25 6.10
CA ARG A 11 11.11 -3.49 5.27
C ARG A 11 12.31 -4.38 4.96
N GLN A 12 12.60 -4.55 3.68
CA GLN A 12 13.78 -5.24 3.23
C GLN A 12 14.94 -4.24 3.04
N GLY A 13 16.17 -4.75 3.12
CA GLY A 13 17.39 -3.95 3.01
C GLY A 13 17.61 -3.30 1.63
N ASP A 14 16.88 -3.74 0.60
CA ASP A 14 16.88 -3.18 -0.75
C ASP A 14 15.90 -2.00 -0.94
N ALA A 15 15.46 -1.39 0.17
CA ALA A 15 14.42 -0.36 0.20
C ALA A 15 13.06 -0.86 -0.38
N SER A 16 12.81 -2.16 -0.35
CA SER A 16 11.49 -2.72 -0.58
C SER A 16 10.72 -2.94 0.72
N VAL A 17 9.41 -3.00 0.61
CA VAL A 17 8.50 -3.29 1.73
C VAL A 17 7.53 -4.38 1.29
N THR A 18 7.53 -5.51 2.00
CA THR A 18 6.56 -6.58 1.79
C THR A 18 5.44 -6.43 2.80
N ILE A 19 4.21 -6.37 2.32
CA ILE A 19 3.00 -6.33 3.14
C ILE A 19 2.42 -7.73 3.16
N THR A 20 2.08 -8.20 4.36
CA THR A 20 1.58 -9.54 4.63
C THR A 20 0.23 -9.42 5.33
N HIS A 21 -0.75 -10.24 4.97
CA HIS A 21 -2.05 -10.30 5.60
C HIS A 21 -2.30 -11.73 6.08
N HIS A 22 -2.48 -11.92 7.39
CA HIS A 22 -2.62 -13.24 8.02
C HIS A 22 -1.57 -14.27 7.56
N GLY A 23 -0.31 -13.86 7.46
CA GLY A 23 0.80 -14.74 7.05
C GLY A 23 0.92 -14.98 5.55
N ARG A 24 0.07 -14.36 4.71
CA ARG A 24 0.19 -14.40 3.24
C ARG A 24 0.67 -13.07 2.68
N ALA A 25 1.68 -13.10 1.81
CA ALA A 25 2.15 -11.91 1.11
C ALA A 25 1.00 -11.28 0.30
N ALA A 26 0.59 -10.08 0.69
CA ALA A 26 -0.47 -9.32 0.06
C ALA A 26 0.09 -8.40 -1.05
N GLY A 27 1.34 -7.97 -0.93
CA GLY A 27 2.05 -7.26 -2.01
C GLY A 27 3.42 -6.74 -1.59
N THR A 28 4.28 -6.44 -2.57
CA THR A 28 5.61 -5.86 -2.34
C THR A 28 5.71 -4.49 -3.02
N LEU A 29 6.13 -3.49 -2.25
CA LEU A 29 6.39 -2.13 -2.69
C LEU A 29 7.90 -1.92 -2.79
N ARG A 30 8.35 -1.12 -3.76
CA ARG A 30 9.78 -0.87 -4.01
C ARG A 30 10.05 0.61 -4.28
N GLY A 31 11.25 1.07 -3.92
CA GLY A 31 11.71 2.44 -4.16
C GLY A 31 10.76 3.49 -3.54
N GLY A 32 10.52 4.59 -4.23
CA GLY A 32 9.68 5.70 -3.73
C GLY A 32 8.25 5.32 -3.33
N ARG A 33 7.74 4.15 -3.74
CA ARG A 33 6.44 3.64 -3.27
C ARG A 33 6.51 3.08 -1.86
N ALA A 34 7.62 2.41 -1.53
CA ALA A 34 7.85 1.90 -0.20
C ALA A 34 7.98 3.06 0.79
N GLU A 35 8.74 4.10 0.43
CA GLU A 35 8.88 5.31 1.24
C GLU A 35 7.53 6.02 1.46
N LYS A 36 6.73 6.19 0.40
CA LYS A 36 5.40 6.79 0.51
C LYS A 36 4.46 5.96 1.39
N PHE A 37 4.51 4.64 1.27
CA PHE A 37 3.72 3.74 2.12
C PHE A 37 4.11 3.89 3.59
N LEU A 38 5.42 3.90 3.90
CA LEU A 38 5.90 4.07 5.28
C LEU A 38 5.42 5.39 5.87
N ALA A 39 5.52 6.50 5.13
CA ALA A 39 5.03 7.79 5.57
C ALA A 39 3.51 7.80 5.83
N GLU A 40 2.71 7.13 4.99
CA GLU A 40 1.26 7.01 5.22
C GLU A 40 0.93 6.13 6.43
N VAL A 41 1.70 5.05 6.67
CA VAL A 41 1.55 4.17 7.85
C VAL A 41 1.92 4.90 9.13
N GLU A 42 2.97 5.73 9.12
CA GLU A 42 3.38 6.52 10.28
C GLU A 42 2.39 7.64 10.61
N SER A 43 1.77 8.25 9.59
CA SER A 43 0.84 9.36 9.77
C SER A 43 -0.60 8.94 10.07
N GLY A 44 -0.96 7.67 9.88
CA GLY A 44 -2.34 7.21 9.93
C GLY A 44 -2.52 5.83 10.57
N ASP A 45 -3.68 5.24 10.33
CA ASP A 45 -3.95 3.87 10.79
C ASP A 45 -3.25 2.86 9.86
N ALA A 46 -2.22 2.23 10.40
CA ALA A 46 -1.39 1.25 9.70
C ALA A 46 -2.22 0.15 8.99
N GLN A 47 -3.27 -0.38 9.64
CA GLN A 47 -4.08 -1.45 9.08
C GLN A 47 -4.94 -0.96 7.91
N LEU A 48 -5.56 0.21 8.04
CA LEU A 48 -6.33 0.84 6.98
C LEU A 48 -5.45 1.18 5.77
N VAL A 49 -4.25 1.71 6.02
CA VAL A 49 -3.28 2.04 4.96
C VAL A 49 -2.83 0.78 4.22
N MET A 50 -2.47 -0.28 4.93
CA MET A 50 -2.08 -1.56 4.32
C MET A 50 -3.21 -2.19 3.49
N ALA A 51 -4.45 -2.19 4.00
CA ALA A 51 -5.60 -2.70 3.28
C ALA A 51 -5.87 -1.92 1.97
N ARG A 52 -5.68 -0.60 1.99
CA ARG A 52 -5.80 0.28 0.82
C ARG A 52 -4.70 0.03 -0.20
N TRP A 53 -3.45 -0.10 0.26
CA TRP A 53 -2.29 -0.29 -0.62
C TRP A 53 -2.26 -1.67 -1.30
N THR A 54 -2.75 -2.70 -0.61
CA THR A 54 -2.84 -4.08 -1.13
C THR A 54 -4.08 -4.34 -1.99
N GLY A 55 -5.02 -3.39 -2.06
CA GLY A 55 -6.25 -3.53 -2.84
C GLY A 55 -7.27 -4.49 -2.24
N ALA A 56 -7.10 -4.89 -0.97
CA ALA A 56 -8.01 -5.80 -0.26
C ALA A 56 -9.41 -5.19 -0.05
N TYR A 57 -9.58 -3.88 -0.19
CA TYR A 57 -10.88 -3.20 -0.20
C TYR A 57 -11.37 -2.95 -1.64
N ARG A 58 -12.12 -3.93 -2.19
CA ARG A 58 -12.62 -3.96 -3.57
C ARG A 58 -13.66 -2.88 -3.94
N HIS A 59 -14.02 -1.95 -3.05
CA HIS A 59 -15.15 -1.04 -3.27
C HIS A 59 -14.85 0.47 -3.30
N GLY A 60 -13.62 0.95 -3.09
CA GLY A 60 -13.39 2.39 -2.95
C GLY A 60 -12.13 2.99 -3.56
N ASN A 61 -11.27 2.19 -4.22
CA ASN A 61 -9.96 2.68 -4.63
C ASN A 61 -9.93 3.45 -5.98
N GLU A 62 -11.09 3.68 -6.59
CA GLU A 62 -11.20 4.33 -7.91
C GLU A 62 -10.66 5.78 -7.92
N ARG A 63 -10.80 6.53 -6.81
CA ARG A 63 -10.29 7.92 -6.73
C ARG A 63 -8.82 8.03 -6.37
N THR A 64 -8.36 7.30 -5.35
CA THR A 64 -6.94 7.38 -4.92
C THR A 64 -5.98 6.83 -5.99
N ALA A 65 -6.37 5.76 -6.69
CA ALA A 65 -5.50 5.15 -7.70
C ALA A 65 -5.20 6.11 -8.87
N ARG A 66 -6.16 6.97 -9.26
CA ARG A 66 -5.98 8.00 -10.31
C ARG A 66 -5.00 9.10 -9.89
N GLU A 67 -4.99 9.49 -8.62
CA GLU A 67 -4.09 10.54 -8.14
C GLU A 67 -2.67 10.06 -7.82
N HIS A 68 -2.48 8.76 -7.60
CA HIS A 68 -1.16 8.24 -7.33
C HIS A 68 -0.25 8.45 -8.55
N PRO A 69 1.02 8.87 -8.36
CA PRO A 69 1.99 9.08 -9.45
C PRO A 69 2.26 7.85 -10.35
N ARG A 70 1.63 6.70 -10.05
CA ARG A 70 1.64 5.47 -10.84
C ARG A 70 0.73 5.56 -12.08
N ASN A 71 -0.39 6.30 -11.95
CA ASN A 71 -1.38 6.48 -13.01
C ASN A 71 -1.15 7.77 -13.78
N ARG A 72 -0.46 8.74 -13.18
CA ARG A 72 -0.10 10.01 -13.82
C ARG A 72 1.09 9.89 -14.79
N GLY A 73 1.89 8.82 -14.70
CA GLY A 73 3.13 8.63 -15.47
C GLY A 73 3.01 7.82 -16.77
N ARG A 74 1.81 7.45 -17.24
CA ARG A 74 1.63 6.68 -18.49
C ARG A 74 0.82 7.41 -19.57
N ALA A 75 0.76 8.74 -19.50
CA ALA A 75 0.26 9.60 -20.57
C ALA A 75 1.41 10.56 -20.95
N GLY A 76 2.34 10.05 -21.75
CA GLY A 76 3.56 10.76 -22.11
C GLY A 76 4.28 10.05 -23.25
N ARG A 77 3.58 9.88 -24.37
CA ARG A 77 4.17 9.91 -25.70
C ARG A 77 3.16 10.51 -26.67
#